data_AF-A0A164YU62-F1
#
_entry.id   AF-A0A164YU62-F1
#
_cell.length_a   1.000
_cell.length_b   1.000
_cell.length_c   1.000
_cell.angle_alpha   90.00
_cell.angle_beta   90.00
_cell.angle_gamma   90.00
#
_symmetry.space_group_name_H-M   'P 1'
#
loop_
_entity.id
_entity.type
_entity.pdbx_description
1 polymer ?
#
loop_
_entity_poly.entity_id
_entity_poly.type
_entity_poly.pdbx_seq_one_letter_code
_entity_poly.pdbx_strand_id
1 'polypeptide(L)'
;MSEELPPGWEKRVSRSSGTTYYLNIYTKESQWDTPTKPAEPASSNGPEKVQCSHLLVKHRDSRRPSSWRQDNITITKDEAMDLLLGYQEQIIAGGDLGSFGRGAMQKPFEDAAFSLKVGGMSEPVWTDSGVHIILRTA
;
A
#
# COMPACT_ATOMS: atom_id res chain seq x y z
N MET A 1 -4.67 29.82 9.67
CA MET A 1 -5.30 29.60 8.36
C MET A 1 -5.48 28.10 8.21
N SER A 2 -6.68 27.58 8.37
CA SER A 2 -7.01 26.19 8.06
C SER A 2 -7.05 26.08 6.53
N GLU A 3 -6.02 25.47 5.93
CA GLU A 3 -6.10 25.08 4.51
C GLU A 3 -7.19 24.01 4.38
N GLU A 4 -8.38 24.48 4.01
CA GLU A 4 -9.55 23.63 3.83
C GLU A 4 -9.36 22.82 2.55
N LEU A 5 -9.44 21.50 2.65
CA LEU A 5 -9.25 20.62 1.51
C LEU A 5 -10.45 20.69 0.57
N PRO A 6 -10.27 20.44 -0.74
CA PRO A 6 -11.40 20.27 -1.63
C PRO A 6 -12.35 19.16 -1.13
N PRO A 7 -13.66 19.25 -1.44
CA PRO A 7 -14.65 18.27 -1.00
C PRO A 7 -14.24 16.83 -1.31
N GLY A 8 -14.46 15.92 -0.36
CA GLY A 8 -14.19 14.49 -0.52
C GLY A 8 -12.75 14.05 -0.21
N TRP A 9 -11.88 14.98 0.21
CA TRP A 9 -10.55 14.65 0.72
C TRP A 9 -10.49 14.71 2.25
N GLU A 10 -9.73 13.78 2.82
CA GLU A 10 -9.40 13.74 4.24
C GLU A 10 -7.88 13.77 4.42
N LYS A 11 -7.35 14.77 5.15
CA LYS A 11 -5.94 14.81 5.52
C LYS A 11 -5.69 13.83 6.66
N ARG A 12 -4.75 12.92 6.47
CA ARG A 12 -4.33 11.93 7.47
C ARG A 12 -2.84 12.01 7.72
N VAL A 13 -2.43 11.52 8.89
CA VAL A 13 -1.03 11.36 9.24
C VAL A 13 -0.76 9.86 9.32
N SER A 14 0.22 9.40 8.54
CA SER A 14 0.65 8.01 8.55
C SER A 14 1.07 7.61 9.95
N ARG A 15 0.53 6.49 10.44
CA ARG A 15 0.92 5.95 11.74
C ARG A 15 2.34 5.36 11.71
N SER A 16 2.79 4.90 10.54
CA SER A 16 4.11 4.28 10.37
C SER A 16 5.20 5.29 10.06
N SER A 17 4.95 6.28 9.21
CA SER A 17 5.99 7.25 8.80
C SER A 17 5.85 8.64 9.42
N GLY A 18 4.73 8.94 10.08
CA GLY A 18 4.41 10.30 10.54
C GLY A 18 4.17 11.30 9.40
N THR A 19 4.23 10.86 8.14
CA THR A 19 4.05 11.72 6.97
C THR A 19 2.58 12.01 6.74
N THR A 20 2.26 13.24 6.34
CA THR A 20 0.91 13.61 5.92
C THR A 20 0.60 13.02 4.55
N TYR A 21 -0.60 12.48 4.39
CA TYR A 21 -1.18 12.12 3.10
C TYR A 21 -2.65 12.53 3.02
N TYR A 22 -3.21 12.48 1.82
CA TYR A 22 -4.58 12.88 1.53
C TYR A 22 -5.35 11.68 1.01
N LEU A 23 -6.47 11.35 1.65
CA LEU A 23 -7.33 10.22 1.30
C LEU A 23 -8.60 10.69 0.61
N ASN A 24 -8.88 10.13 -0.56
CA ASN A 24 -10.19 10.24 -1.20
C ASN A 24 -11.19 9.38 -0.41
N ILE A 25 -12.18 10.02 0.22
CA ILE A 25 -13.13 9.32 1.10
C ILE A 25 -14.06 8.37 0.33
N TYR A 26 -14.25 8.59 -0.97
CA TYR A 26 -15.11 7.80 -1.84
C TYR A 26 -14.42 6.54 -2.35
N THR A 27 -13.19 6.67 -2.88
CA THR A 27 -12.44 5.56 -3.50
C THR A 27 -11.48 4.86 -2.55
N LYS A 28 -11.18 5.50 -1.41
CA LYS A 28 -10.10 5.13 -0.49
C LYS A 28 -8.70 5.24 -1.12
N GLU A 29 -8.56 5.93 -2.25
CA GLU A 29 -7.26 6.25 -2.84
C GLU A 29 -6.51 7.26 -1.98
N SER A 30 -5.23 7.01 -1.69
CA SER A 30 -4.33 7.96 -1.04
C SER A 30 -3.43 8.66 -2.06
N GLN A 31 -3.02 9.88 -1.75
CA GLN A 31 -1.96 10.60 -2.47
C GLN A 31 -1.13 11.44 -1.50
N TRP A 32 0.13 11.67 -1.87
CA TRP A 32 1.07 12.46 -1.07
C TRP A 32 0.97 13.96 -1.37
N ASP A 33 0.69 14.31 -2.61
CA ASP A 33 0.53 15.70 -3.04
C ASP A 33 -0.80 16.28 -2.54
N THR A 34 -0.76 17.55 -2.11
CA THR A 34 -1.97 18.27 -1.69
C THR A 34 -3.00 18.34 -2.82
N PRO A 35 -4.24 17.88 -2.60
CA PRO A 35 -5.27 17.89 -3.63
C PRO A 35 -5.70 19.32 -3.96
N THR A 36 -5.81 19.62 -5.25
CA THR A 36 -6.26 20.93 -5.76
C THR A 36 -7.68 20.89 -6.35
N LYS A 37 -8.27 19.70 -6.48
CA LYS A 37 -9.61 19.46 -7.04
C LYS A 37 -10.43 18.57 -6.09
N PRO A 38 -11.78 18.68 -6.12
CA PRO A 38 -12.66 17.77 -5.38
C PRO A 38 -12.35 16.30 -5.69
N ALA A 39 -12.54 15.43 -4.70
CA ALA A 39 -12.40 14.00 -4.90
C ALA A 39 -13.59 13.46 -5.71
N GLU A 40 -13.31 12.60 -6.67
CA GLU A 40 -14.33 11.94 -7.48
C GLU A 40 -14.60 10.52 -6.94
N PRO A 41 -15.85 10.03 -7.00
CA PRO A 41 -16.15 8.64 -6.68
C PRO A 41 -15.53 7.70 -7.72
N ALA A 42 -15.36 6.43 -7.33
CA ALA A 42 -14.87 5.43 -8.26
C ALA A 42 -15.89 5.27 -9.38
N SER A 43 -15.44 5.34 -10.64
CA SER A 43 -16.27 4.94 -11.77
C SER A 43 -16.71 3.49 -11.58
N SER A 44 -17.98 3.18 -11.86
CA SER A 44 -18.51 1.81 -11.81
C SER A 44 -17.81 0.84 -12.77
N ASN A 45 -16.98 1.37 -13.69
CA ASN A 45 -16.10 0.62 -14.58
C ASN A 45 -14.67 0.53 -14.05
N GLY A 46 -14.51 0.17 -12.77
CA GLY A 46 -13.18 -0.12 -12.21
C GLY A 46 -12.48 -1.27 -12.94
N PRO A 47 -11.15 -1.35 -12.89
CA PRO A 47 -10.41 -2.40 -13.60
C PRO A 47 -10.76 -3.79 -13.03
N GLU A 48 -10.99 -4.76 -13.90
CA GLU A 48 -11.18 -6.17 -13.50
C GLU A 48 -9.88 -6.78 -12.94
N LYS A 49 -8.74 -6.29 -13.42
CA LYS A 49 -7.39 -6.70 -13.01
C LYS A 49 -6.50 -5.49 -12.83
N VAL A 50 -5.60 -5.56 -11.83
CA VAL A 50 -4.54 -4.57 -11.63
C VAL A 50 -3.19 -5.26 -11.74
N GLN A 51 -2.16 -4.52 -12.13
CA GLN A 51 -0.78 -4.96 -12.07
C GLN A 51 -0.06 -4.16 -10.99
N CYS A 52 0.66 -4.87 -10.12
CA CYS A 52 1.38 -4.24 -9.03
C CYS A 52 2.79 -4.80 -8.89
N SER A 53 3.69 -3.95 -8.42
CA SER A 53 4.88 -4.37 -7.72
C SER A 53 4.63 -4.38 -6.22
N HIS A 54 5.30 -5.26 -5.49
CA HIS A 54 5.28 -5.22 -4.02
C HIS A 54 6.63 -5.53 -3.39
N LEU A 55 6.79 -5.06 -2.16
CA LEU A 55 7.85 -5.49 -1.27
C LEU A 55 7.22 -6.11 -0.03
N LEU A 56 7.60 -7.34 0.31
CA LEU A 56 7.13 -8.05 1.50
C LEU A 56 8.28 -8.24 2.50
N VAL A 57 8.08 -7.77 3.73
CA VAL A 57 8.95 -8.11 4.87
C VAL A 57 8.17 -8.99 5.84
N LYS A 58 8.70 -10.19 6.06
CA LYS A 58 8.14 -11.16 7.01
C LYS A 58 8.66 -10.90 8.42
N HIS A 59 7.93 -11.36 9.43
CA HIS A 59 8.30 -11.35 10.85
C HIS A 59 8.00 -12.71 11.49
N ARG A 60 8.39 -12.89 12.75
CA ARG A 60 8.22 -14.15 13.49
C ARG A 60 6.78 -14.66 13.59
N ASP A 61 5.79 -13.75 13.56
CA ASP A 61 4.35 -14.09 13.59
C ASP A 61 3.72 -14.13 12.19
N SER A 62 4.50 -13.99 11.12
CA SER A 62 3.99 -14.24 9.77
C SER A 62 3.61 -15.71 9.65
N ARG A 63 2.48 -16.00 8.99
CA ARG A 63 1.92 -17.35 8.76
C ARG A 63 2.95 -18.39 8.30
N ARG A 64 3.98 -17.95 7.57
CA ARG A 64 5.14 -18.77 7.16
C ARG A 64 6.42 -17.94 7.37
N PRO A 65 7.05 -17.97 8.56
CA PRO A 65 8.19 -17.12 8.92
C PRO A 65 9.51 -17.68 8.37
N SER A 66 9.52 -17.95 7.07
CA SER A 66 10.65 -18.47 6.31
C SER A 66 10.61 -17.94 4.88
N SER A 67 11.76 -17.79 4.24
CA SER A 67 11.89 -17.33 2.85
C SER A 67 13.08 -18.02 2.20
N TRP A 68 13.20 -17.89 0.88
CA TRP A 68 14.36 -18.40 0.15
C TRP A 68 15.69 -17.74 0.56
N ARG A 69 15.66 -16.58 1.24
CA ARG A 69 16.86 -15.91 1.78
C ARG A 69 17.17 -16.30 3.23
N GLN A 70 16.18 -16.78 3.97
CA GLN A 70 16.29 -17.04 5.40
C GLN A 70 15.27 -18.09 5.85
N ASP A 71 15.75 -19.22 6.34
CA ASP A 71 14.92 -20.37 6.73
C ASP A 71 14.07 -20.12 7.98
N ASN A 72 14.55 -19.30 8.92
CA ASN A 72 13.84 -18.97 10.14
C ASN A 72 13.92 -17.46 10.43
N ILE A 73 12.79 -16.77 10.31
CA ILE A 73 12.66 -15.33 10.49
C ILE A 73 12.19 -15.05 11.91
N THR A 74 13.05 -14.42 12.71
CA THR A 74 12.81 -14.18 14.14
C THR A 74 12.54 -12.71 14.48
N ILE A 75 12.66 -11.81 13.50
CA ILE A 75 12.45 -10.37 13.70
C ILE A 75 11.02 -10.07 14.13
N THR A 76 10.87 -9.00 14.89
CA THR A 76 9.59 -8.50 15.41
C THR A 76 8.78 -7.80 14.32
N LYS A 77 7.52 -7.48 14.63
CA LYS A 77 6.66 -6.68 13.73
C LYS A 77 7.21 -5.27 13.52
N ASP A 78 7.71 -4.63 14.58
CA ASP A 78 8.22 -3.26 14.49
C ASP A 78 9.50 -3.21 13.66
N GLU A 79 10.42 -4.16 13.87
CA GLU A 79 11.63 -4.27 13.03
C GLU A 79 11.30 -4.56 11.55
N ALA A 80 10.27 -5.38 11.29
CA ALA A 80 9.81 -5.63 9.93
C ALA A 80 9.26 -4.36 9.27
N MET A 81 8.59 -3.49 10.03
CA MET A 81 8.14 -2.19 9.55
C MET A 81 9.32 -1.27 9.22
N ASP A 82 10.30 -1.15 10.14
CA ASP A 82 11.47 -0.29 9.94
C ASP A 82 12.27 -0.70 8.71
N LEU A 83 12.47 -2.01 8.50
CA LEU A 83 13.12 -2.55 7.31
C LEU A 83 12.32 -2.22 6.04
N LEU A 84 11.01 -2.41 6.07
CA LEU A 84 10.13 -2.13 4.94
C LEU A 84 10.20 -0.65 4.53
N LEU A 85 10.17 0.27 5.50
CA LEU A 85 10.28 1.71 5.26
C LEU A 85 11.65 2.06 4.68
N GLY A 86 12.74 1.45 5.17
CA GLY A 86 14.08 1.61 4.60
C GLY A 86 14.22 1.10 3.16
N TYR A 87 13.34 0.18 2.74
CA TYR A 87 13.31 -0.36 1.39
C TYR A 87 12.28 0.31 0.48
N GLN A 88 11.53 1.31 0.95
CA GLN A 88 10.49 1.98 0.17
C GLN A 88 11.04 2.54 -1.16
N GLU A 89 12.27 3.06 -1.18
CA GLU A 89 12.92 3.53 -2.42
C GLU A 89 13.21 2.39 -3.42
N GLN A 90 13.41 1.16 -2.94
CA GLN A 90 13.78 0.01 -3.76
C GLN A 90 12.58 -0.59 -4.51
N ILE A 91 11.34 -0.34 -4.09
CA ILE A 91 10.15 -0.92 -4.76
C ILE A 91 10.00 -0.41 -6.21
N ILE A 92 10.51 0.79 -6.49
CA ILE A 92 10.56 1.37 -7.85
C ILE A 92 11.49 0.53 -8.75
N ALA A 93 12.46 -0.19 -8.16
CA ALA A 93 13.49 -0.95 -8.88
C ALA A 93 13.11 -2.40 -9.23
N GLY A 94 11.88 -2.86 -8.97
CA GLY A 94 11.33 -4.02 -9.68
C GLY A 94 10.97 -5.27 -8.87
N GLY A 95 10.08 -5.15 -7.88
CA GLY A 95 9.41 -6.31 -7.29
C GLY A 95 8.08 -6.62 -7.99
N ASP A 96 8.06 -7.19 -9.20
CA ASP A 96 6.83 -7.43 -9.97
C ASP A 96 6.00 -8.62 -9.44
N LEU A 97 4.71 -8.38 -9.17
CA LEU A 97 3.72 -9.41 -8.80
C LEU A 97 2.92 -9.92 -10.02
N GLY A 98 3.03 -9.24 -11.17
CA GLY A 98 2.19 -9.46 -12.32
C GLY A 98 0.75 -8.95 -12.14
N SER A 99 -0.14 -9.32 -13.06
CA SER A 99 -1.55 -8.92 -13.02
C SER A 99 -2.41 -9.89 -12.22
N PHE A 100 -3.32 -9.37 -11.39
CA PHE A 100 -4.25 -10.18 -10.62
C PHE A 100 -5.64 -9.55 -10.55
N GLY A 101 -6.65 -10.41 -10.42
CA GLY A 101 -8.05 -10.02 -10.21
C GLY A 101 -8.44 -10.10 -8.73
N ARG A 102 -9.67 -9.66 -8.43
CA ARG A 102 -10.25 -9.79 -7.10
C ARG A 102 -10.37 -11.26 -6.68
N GLY A 103 -10.18 -11.54 -5.39
CA GLY A 103 -10.14 -12.87 -4.78
C GLY A 103 -8.79 -13.58 -4.86
N ALA A 104 -7.80 -13.04 -5.58
CA ALA A 104 -6.50 -13.69 -5.76
C ALA A 104 -5.51 -13.43 -4.61
N MET A 105 -5.69 -12.33 -3.88
CA MET A 105 -4.78 -11.88 -2.82
C MET A 105 -5.51 -11.78 -1.47
N GLN A 106 -4.75 -11.72 -0.37
CA GLN A 106 -5.33 -11.47 0.95
C GLN A 106 -6.06 -10.13 0.97
N LYS A 107 -7.23 -10.09 1.62
CA LYS A 107 -8.16 -8.96 1.54
C LYS A 107 -7.52 -7.57 1.79
N PRO A 108 -6.66 -7.37 2.81
CA PRO A 108 -6.01 -6.07 3.02
C PRO A 108 -5.09 -5.65 1.87
N PHE A 109 -4.39 -6.61 1.25
CA PHE A 109 -3.52 -6.37 0.10
C PHE A 109 -4.34 -6.00 -1.14
N GLU A 110 -5.39 -6.77 -1.40
CA GLU A 110 -6.29 -6.51 -2.52
C GLU A 110 -6.94 -5.14 -2.43
N ASP A 111 -7.54 -4.82 -1.28
CA ASP A 111 -8.24 -3.55 -1.09
C ASP A 111 -7.28 -2.38 -1.29
N ALA A 112 -6.06 -2.46 -0.76
CA ALA A 112 -5.03 -1.47 -1.00
C ALA A 112 -4.65 -1.38 -2.48
N ALA A 113 -4.35 -2.50 -3.14
CA ALA A 113 -3.92 -2.50 -4.55
C ALA A 113 -4.98 -1.94 -5.52
N PHE A 114 -6.25 -2.31 -5.33
CA PHE A 114 -7.36 -1.82 -6.17
C PHE A 114 -7.77 -0.38 -5.85
N SER A 115 -7.43 0.11 -4.65
CA SER A 115 -7.57 1.52 -4.27
C SER A 115 -6.35 2.37 -4.61
N LEU A 116 -5.38 1.88 -5.38
CA LEU A 116 -4.30 2.73 -5.90
C LEU A 116 -4.60 3.19 -7.32
N LYS A 117 -4.22 4.43 -7.63
CA LYS A 117 -4.08 4.88 -9.03
C LYS A 117 -2.83 4.25 -9.64
N VAL A 118 -2.78 4.16 -10.97
CA VAL A 118 -1.55 3.74 -11.67
C VAL A 118 -0.43 4.72 -11.31
N GLY A 119 0.72 4.17 -10.92
CA GLY A 119 1.87 4.90 -10.36
C GLY A 119 1.76 5.20 -8.87
N GLY A 120 0.62 4.93 -8.23
CA GLY A 120 0.40 5.16 -6.80
C GLY A 120 1.08 4.10 -5.94
N MET A 121 1.58 4.53 -4.78
CA MET A 121 2.22 3.67 -3.78
C MET A 121 1.38 3.66 -2.48
N SER A 122 1.19 2.47 -1.90
CA SER A 122 0.46 2.32 -0.65
C SER A 122 1.28 2.75 0.58
N GLU A 123 0.57 3.03 1.67
CA GLU A 123 1.16 2.89 3.01
C GLU A 123 1.50 1.41 3.30
N PRO A 124 2.26 1.11 4.36
CA PRO A 124 2.48 -0.26 4.81
C PRO A 124 1.17 -1.03 5.08
N VAL A 125 0.99 -2.14 4.38
CA VAL A 125 -0.20 -3.00 4.45
C VAL A 125 0.13 -4.28 5.21
N TRP A 126 -0.56 -4.50 6.33
CA TRP A 126 -0.43 -5.72 7.11
C TRP A 126 -1.28 -6.85 6.55
N THR A 127 -0.69 -8.03 6.43
CA THR A 127 -1.37 -9.29 6.07
C THR A 127 -0.83 -10.42 6.93
N ASP A 128 -1.44 -11.61 6.84
CA ASP A 128 -0.92 -12.80 7.53
C ASP A 128 0.46 -13.22 7.01
N SER A 129 0.86 -12.76 5.83
CA SER A 129 2.17 -13.08 5.26
C SER A 129 3.28 -12.15 5.72
N GLY A 130 2.95 -11.06 6.43
CA GLY A 130 3.88 -9.99 6.80
C GLY A 130 3.37 -8.61 6.38
N VAL A 131 4.26 -7.64 6.38
CA VAL A 131 3.98 -6.25 5.99
C VAL A 131 4.42 -5.99 4.55
N HIS A 132 3.62 -5.24 3.80
CA HIS A 132 3.83 -4.96 2.38
C HIS A 132 3.85 -3.47 2.08
N ILE A 133 4.65 -3.04 1.10
CA ILE A 133 4.40 -1.82 0.33
C ILE A 133 4.00 -2.25 -1.07
N ILE A 134 2.99 -1.58 -1.64
CA ILE A 134 2.40 -1.91 -2.94
C ILE A 134 2.58 -0.69 -3.85
N LEU A 135 3.06 -0.92 -5.07
CA LEU A 135 3.10 0.07 -6.15
C LEU A 135 2.23 -0.44 -7.28
N ARG A 136 1.18 0.28 -7.65
CA ARG A 136 0.37 -0.10 -8.82
C ARG A 136 1.05 0.36 -10.11
N THR A 137 1.34 -0.58 -11.01
CA THR A 137 2.03 -0.32 -12.28
C THR A 137 1.08 -0.25 -13.48
N ALA A 138 -0.10 -0.90 -13.40
CA ALA A 138 -1.19 -0.79 -14.39
C ALA A 138 -2.58 -1.03 -13.77
#